data_AF-A0A9W6TZG1-F1
#
_entry.id   AF-A0A9W6TZG1-F1
#
_cell.length_a   1.000
_cell.length_b   1.000
_cell.length_c   1.000
_cell.angle_alpha   90.00
_cell.angle_beta   90.00
_cell.angle_gamma   90.00
#
_symmetry.space_group_name_H-M   'P 1'
#
loop_
_entity.id
_entity.type
_entity.pdbx_description
1 polymer ?
#
loop_
_entity_poly.entity_id
_entity_poly.type
_entity_poly.pdbx_seq_one_letter_code
_entity_poly.pdbx_strand_id
1 'polypeptide(L)'
;MASEQPPTSVGLFAVADEPALPPTEPPAKKRRGSGRKKDPVWDFTTVFDDKRVVCNRCGALIHRYGVAKVERVRNHFERRCSGGHELLAPRVQAAVASTVETENCGATLANVAPIENKPHKTPSYGNKNGVFKRKFACWLYATGQSFEAVENDMLLGALRALKSDAALPTKHELEKELLEMEFAASRSKVSKALSGKKCCLTVENWEDAGGCGVTTFGAVCDGEAYFLESNATQAREEVALNDVEAVLAKEKKVQFVGIVTPSTSALTKHSREKIMKKYPRCTFFYGCVCNALRLLLNDVTSVLPWLEKVQVSIAELADVFHGNHKLQSQLSTDENSPSVEFPDSSSVCFTLDAVLKHEKELYRIVARRDFVDASTPAKQEKLRRVQDFVLGESFVQDLINSLAILRPLQQQLKHFQEDRPPLSQVFPSYLDLLAVYSSMEWVSKKEKALITSCVTERFDAIYGDSHGVAYVLDPLYLGEGLDERKKQKVENLIVRFYEQEGHSVDILGELEEYKAMVIEVKDSNQAYWQLLQSGAVSPNDFWVERRQFQHLQQLAYTVFALPASSSCPSPSFAEQGFTVHSRFYNKLTPEQLQKLTNIYCNSRRGESEVVTPTIPNFCKSVGF
;
A
#
# COMPACT_ATOMS: atom_id res chain seq x y z
N MET A 1 -66.29 -15.20 -10.08
CA MET A 1 -67.20 -16.00 -9.23
C MET A 1 -66.36 -16.72 -8.20
N ALA A 2 -66.73 -16.53 -6.92
CA ALA A 2 -66.39 -17.22 -5.66
C ALA A 2 -65.02 -17.95 -5.56
N SER A 3 -64.06 -17.54 -4.73
CA SER A 3 -64.03 -17.45 -3.24
C SER A 3 -64.03 -18.83 -2.58
N GLU A 4 -62.92 -19.20 -1.93
CA GLU A 4 -62.89 -19.73 -0.56
C GLU A 4 -61.44 -19.82 0.00
N GLN A 5 -61.28 -19.30 1.21
CA GLN A 5 -60.18 -19.41 2.20
C GLN A 5 -60.90 -19.63 3.56
N PRO A 6 -60.23 -19.90 4.71
CA PRO A 6 -59.12 -20.79 5.08
C PRO A 6 -59.53 -21.65 6.32
N PRO A 7 -58.59 -22.12 7.18
CA PRO A 7 -58.53 -21.45 8.50
C PRO A 7 -57.14 -21.26 9.15
N THR A 8 -57.14 -20.26 10.03
CA THR A 8 -56.22 -19.72 11.07
C THR A 8 -55.94 -20.72 12.21
N SER A 9 -54.89 -20.69 13.05
CA SER A 9 -54.37 -19.69 14.03
C SER A 9 -53.14 -20.33 14.74
N VAL A 10 -52.18 -19.67 15.40
CA VAL A 10 -52.15 -18.79 16.61
C VAL A 10 -50.71 -18.19 16.65
N GLY A 11 -50.35 -16.93 16.97
CA GLY A 11 -51.00 -15.80 17.62
C GLY A 11 -50.28 -15.44 18.93
N LEU A 12 -49.63 -14.26 19.03
CA LEU A 12 -49.48 -13.40 20.25
C LEU A 12 -48.67 -12.13 19.90
N PHE A 13 -49.32 -11.04 19.46
CA PHE A 13 -49.82 -9.85 20.22
C PHE A 13 -48.70 -8.90 20.70
N ALA A 14 -48.77 -7.56 20.64
CA ALA A 14 -49.54 -6.56 19.91
C ALA A 14 -48.99 -5.17 20.32
N VAL A 15 -49.27 -4.18 19.47
CA VAL A 15 -48.97 -2.75 19.57
C VAL A 15 -49.89 -2.05 20.60
N ALA A 16 -49.42 -0.99 21.26
CA ALA A 16 -50.23 0.20 21.56
C ALA A 16 -49.39 1.42 22.02
N ASP A 17 -49.62 2.53 21.30
CA ASP A 17 -49.77 3.94 21.71
C ASP A 17 -48.68 4.78 22.38
N GLU A 18 -48.51 5.94 21.73
CA GLU A 18 -47.98 7.24 22.19
C GLU A 18 -48.76 7.78 23.41
N PRO A 19 -48.11 8.54 24.31
CA PRO A 19 -48.56 9.94 24.48
C PRO A 19 -47.50 10.97 24.94
N ALA A 20 -47.64 12.18 24.39
CA ALA A 20 -47.56 13.54 25.00
C ALA A 20 -46.42 14.01 25.94
N LEU A 21 -45.87 15.18 25.60
CA LEU A 21 -45.03 16.11 26.38
C LEU A 21 -45.68 16.65 27.66
N PRO A 22 -44.87 17.11 28.65
CA PRO A 22 -44.94 18.53 29.10
C PRO A 22 -43.56 19.11 29.56
N PRO A 23 -43.44 20.26 30.26
CA PRO A 23 -43.29 21.62 29.71
C PRO A 23 -41.99 22.40 30.10
N THR A 24 -41.91 23.62 29.56
CA THR A 24 -40.95 24.77 29.59
C THR A 24 -40.27 25.24 30.89
N GLU A 25 -39.07 25.84 30.77
CA GLU A 25 -38.67 27.26 31.09
C GLU A 25 -37.11 27.47 31.19
N PRO A 26 -36.52 28.70 31.18
CA PRO A 26 -36.58 29.82 30.22
C PRO A 26 -35.14 30.34 29.80
N PRO A 27 -35.00 31.35 28.91
CA PRO A 27 -33.69 31.80 28.40
C PRO A 27 -33.08 32.97 29.21
N ALA A 28 -31.79 32.85 29.57
CA ALA A 28 -31.06 33.91 30.27
C ALA A 28 -30.35 34.89 29.30
N LYS A 29 -31.02 36.02 29.07
CA LYS A 29 -30.53 37.42 28.92
C LYS A 29 -29.13 37.66 28.33
N LYS A 30 -29.12 38.30 27.15
CA LYS A 30 -28.08 39.26 26.73
C LYS A 30 -27.91 40.38 27.77
N ARG A 31 -26.69 40.63 28.24
CA ARG A 31 -26.26 41.94 28.75
C ARG A 31 -25.01 42.40 28.01
N ARG A 32 -25.17 43.49 27.26
CA ARG A 32 -24.10 44.30 26.69
C ARG A 32 -23.30 44.95 27.82
N GLY A 33 -21.98 44.86 27.75
CA GLY A 33 -21.04 45.66 28.53
C GLY A 33 -19.87 46.04 27.63
N SER A 34 -19.98 47.20 26.99
CA SER A 34 -18.91 47.84 26.20
C SER A 34 -17.75 48.17 27.13
N GLY A 35 -16.67 47.40 27.05
CA GLY A 35 -15.40 47.64 27.73
C GLY A 35 -14.31 47.91 26.69
N ARG A 36 -13.48 48.94 26.94
CA ARG A 36 -12.31 49.37 26.16
C ARG A 36 -11.66 48.23 25.37
N LYS A 37 -11.43 48.41 24.07
CA LYS A 37 -10.70 47.46 23.22
C LYS A 37 -9.39 47.09 23.92
N LYS A 38 -9.24 45.79 24.26
CA LYS A 38 -7.98 45.26 24.78
C LYS A 38 -6.93 45.39 23.68
N ASP A 39 -5.70 45.74 24.06
CA ASP A 39 -4.58 45.82 23.12
C ASP A 39 -4.43 44.45 22.41
N PRO A 40 -4.30 44.40 21.07
CA PRO A 40 -4.23 43.15 20.31
C PRO A 40 -3.11 42.22 20.77
N VAL A 41 -2.08 42.74 21.45
CA VAL A 41 -0.99 41.91 21.97
C VAL A 41 -1.47 40.84 22.98
N TRP A 42 -2.61 41.07 23.63
CA TRP A 42 -3.19 40.11 24.57
C TRP A 42 -3.71 38.83 23.90
N ASP A 43 -4.06 38.88 22.62
CA ASP A 43 -4.55 37.72 21.86
C ASP A 43 -3.45 36.64 21.69
N PHE A 44 -2.19 37.03 21.87
CA PHE A 44 -1.03 36.14 21.80
C PHE A 44 -0.53 35.68 23.17
N THR A 45 -1.30 35.92 24.24
CA THR A 45 -0.93 35.53 25.61
C THR A 45 -2.07 34.83 26.33
N THR A 46 -1.73 33.91 27.23
CA THR A 46 -2.68 33.29 28.17
C THR A 46 -2.51 33.93 29.54
N VAL A 47 -3.61 34.47 30.08
CA VAL A 47 -3.67 35.03 31.42
C VAL A 47 -4.38 34.01 32.31
N PHE A 48 -3.65 33.46 33.29
CA PHE A 48 -4.19 32.51 34.26
C PHE A 48 -4.88 33.23 35.42
N ASP A 49 -5.77 32.51 36.13
CA ASP A 49 -6.55 33.05 37.26
C ASP A 49 -5.67 33.53 38.43
N ASP A 50 -4.45 32.99 38.55
CA ASP A 50 -3.42 33.42 39.50
C ASP A 50 -2.63 34.67 39.04
N LYS A 51 -3.10 35.35 38.00
CA LYS A 51 -2.56 36.57 37.40
C LYS A 51 -1.22 36.38 36.66
N ARG A 52 -0.79 35.14 36.39
CA ARG A 52 0.35 34.87 35.49
C ARG A 52 -0.02 35.12 34.05
N VAL A 53 0.87 35.77 33.31
CA VAL A 53 0.75 36.03 31.87
C VAL A 53 1.85 35.30 31.14
N VAL A 54 1.48 34.34 30.29
CA VAL A 54 2.40 33.49 29.53
C VAL A 54 2.24 33.76 28.03
N CYS A 55 3.35 33.82 27.32
CA CYS A 55 3.35 33.97 25.86
C CYS A 55 2.88 32.66 25.19
N ASN A 56 1.88 32.73 24.31
CA ASN A 56 1.36 31.56 23.61
C ASN A 56 2.32 31.06 22.52
N ARG A 57 3.30 31.88 22.10
CA ARG A 57 4.25 31.53 21.04
C ARG A 57 5.49 30.80 21.57
N CYS A 58 6.07 31.27 22.66
CA CYS A 58 7.30 30.69 23.21
C CYS A 58 7.13 30.03 24.58
N GLY A 59 5.93 30.09 25.18
CA GLY A 59 5.66 29.53 26.51
C GLY A 59 6.32 30.28 27.67
N ALA A 60 7.02 31.40 27.41
CA ALA A 60 7.70 32.15 28.47
C ALA A 60 6.72 32.91 29.36
N LEU A 61 6.95 32.86 30.68
CA LEU A 61 6.23 33.68 31.65
C LEU A 61 6.70 35.15 31.52
N ILE A 62 5.78 36.04 31.16
CA ILE A 62 6.09 37.47 30.94
C ILE A 62 6.05 38.22 32.28
N HIS A 63 4.98 38.09 33.06
CA HIS A 63 4.85 38.66 34.41
C HIS A 63 3.67 38.06 35.21
N ARG A 64 3.49 38.46 36.48
CA ARG A 64 2.45 37.95 37.41
C ARG A 64 1.43 39.01 37.88
N TYR A 65 1.05 39.93 36.99
CA TYR A 65 0.22 41.09 37.34
C TYR A 65 -1.07 41.19 36.51
N GLY A 66 -1.52 40.07 35.91
CA GLY A 66 -2.74 40.01 35.10
C GLY A 66 -2.70 40.98 33.91
N VAL A 67 -3.82 41.61 33.57
CA VAL A 67 -3.94 42.49 32.39
C VAL A 67 -3.40 43.92 32.59
N ALA A 68 -2.75 44.22 33.73
CA ALA A 68 -2.39 45.58 34.11
C ALA A 68 -1.11 46.13 33.44
N LYS A 69 -0.25 45.28 32.88
CA LYS A 69 1.10 45.67 32.39
C LYS A 69 1.33 45.32 30.92
N VAL A 70 0.49 45.87 30.04
CA VAL A 70 0.51 45.63 28.58
C VAL A 70 1.86 45.93 27.92
N GLU A 71 2.60 46.95 28.38
CA GLU A 71 3.91 47.31 27.82
C GLU A 71 4.95 46.21 28.01
N ARG A 72 4.88 45.43 29.10
CA ARG A 72 5.79 44.30 29.33
C ARG A 72 5.51 43.15 28.35
N VAL A 73 4.25 42.97 28.00
CA VAL A 73 3.82 41.99 26.99
C VAL A 73 4.30 42.43 25.62
N ARG A 74 4.14 43.69 25.25
CA ARG A 74 4.64 44.23 23.98
C ARG A 74 6.17 44.10 23.85
N ASN A 75 6.92 44.51 24.87
CA ASN A 75 8.38 44.41 24.86
C ASN A 75 8.87 42.95 24.76
N HIS A 76 8.12 42.00 25.32
CA HIS A 76 8.41 40.59 25.10
C HIS A 76 8.28 40.19 23.62
N PHE A 77 7.21 40.56 22.93
CA PHE A 77 7.05 40.25 21.50
C PHE A 77 8.02 41.01 20.59
N GLU A 78 8.38 42.25 20.93
CA GLU A 78 9.30 43.07 20.13
C GLU A 78 10.77 42.66 20.29
N ARG A 79 11.19 42.20 21.49
CA ARG A 79 12.62 42.05 21.81
C ARG A 79 13.05 40.68 22.32
N ARG A 80 12.13 39.81 22.74
CA ARG A 80 12.48 38.56 23.45
C ARG A 80 11.78 37.29 22.96
N CYS A 81 10.69 37.40 22.22
CA CYS A 81 9.94 36.24 21.74
C CYS A 81 10.61 35.67 20.49
N SER A 82 11.12 34.43 20.56
CA SER A 82 11.87 33.74 19.51
C SER A 82 11.02 33.29 18.30
N GLY A 83 9.93 34.02 17.99
CA GLY A 83 8.96 33.66 16.96
C GLY A 83 8.13 34.87 16.49
N GLY A 84 8.65 35.56 15.48
CA GLY A 84 7.85 36.35 14.53
C GLY A 84 8.20 37.83 14.43
N HIS A 85 9.07 38.17 13.48
CA HIS A 85 9.05 39.47 12.81
C HIS A 85 8.26 39.30 11.50
N GLU A 86 6.93 39.24 11.57
CA GLU A 86 6.08 39.46 10.40
C GLU A 86 4.68 39.91 10.82
N LEU A 87 4.23 40.98 10.14
CA LEU A 87 2.94 41.70 10.21
C LEU A 87 2.84 42.88 11.19
N LEU A 88 3.23 44.07 10.71
CA LEU A 88 2.45 45.31 10.80
C LEU A 88 2.94 46.29 9.69
N ALA A 89 2.23 46.37 8.56
CA ALA A 89 2.19 47.59 7.72
C ALA A 89 0.90 47.61 6.85
N PRO A 90 0.19 48.76 6.71
CA PRO A 90 -1.12 48.84 6.06
C PRO A 90 -1.09 49.35 4.60
N ARG A 91 -2.19 49.02 3.90
CA ARG A 91 -2.60 49.37 2.53
C ARG A 91 -2.79 50.88 2.29
N VAL A 92 -2.31 51.42 1.17
CA VAL A 92 -2.84 52.62 0.48
C VAL A 92 -2.82 52.40 -1.04
N GLN A 93 -3.90 52.81 -1.71
CA GLN A 93 -4.15 52.75 -3.17
C GLN A 93 -3.73 54.06 -3.90
N ALA A 94 -3.71 53.95 -5.25
CA ALA A 94 -3.72 54.98 -6.31
C ALA A 94 -2.34 55.30 -6.95
N ALA A 95 -2.17 55.54 -8.25
CA ALA A 95 -2.91 55.28 -9.49
C ALA A 95 -2.00 55.68 -10.69
N VAL A 96 -2.29 55.12 -11.89
CA VAL A 96 -2.04 55.64 -13.27
C VAL A 96 -0.68 55.44 -13.99
N ALA A 97 -0.79 54.78 -15.17
CA ALA A 97 -0.01 54.86 -16.45
C ALA A 97 1.48 54.45 -16.47
N SER A 98 2.11 53.97 -17.55
CA SER A 98 1.80 53.42 -18.89
C SER A 98 3.17 53.10 -19.53
N THR A 99 3.22 52.19 -20.52
CA THR A 99 4.19 52.12 -21.67
C THR A 99 5.69 51.84 -21.38
N VAL A 100 6.30 50.73 -21.84
CA VAL A 100 6.85 50.37 -23.20
C VAL A 100 8.39 50.43 -23.22
N GLU A 101 9.00 49.30 -23.61
CA GLU A 101 10.24 49.08 -24.39
C GLU A 101 11.69 49.36 -23.88
N THR A 102 12.49 48.28 -24.01
CA THR A 102 13.88 48.09 -24.50
C THR A 102 15.12 48.86 -24.01
N GLU A 103 16.17 48.02 -23.84
CA GLU A 103 17.59 48.20 -24.20
C GLU A 103 18.53 49.19 -23.47
N ASN A 104 19.43 48.56 -22.70
CA ASN A 104 20.90 48.58 -22.82
C ASN A 104 21.76 49.80 -22.39
N CYS A 105 22.78 49.46 -21.60
CA CYS A 105 24.13 50.05 -21.40
C CYS A 105 24.32 51.54 -21.04
N GLY A 106 24.97 51.78 -19.89
CA GLY A 106 25.65 53.05 -19.60
C GLY A 106 26.12 53.16 -18.15
N ALA A 107 27.41 52.96 -17.91
CA ALA A 107 28.07 53.08 -16.61
C ALA A 107 28.21 54.54 -16.15
N THR A 108 28.00 54.83 -14.86
CA THR A 108 28.83 55.81 -14.12
C THR A 108 28.79 55.54 -12.61
N LEU A 109 29.97 55.59 -12.01
CA LEU A 109 30.30 55.38 -10.60
C LEU A 109 29.79 56.53 -9.70
N ALA A 110 29.27 56.19 -8.53
CA ALA A 110 29.30 57.06 -7.36
C ALA A 110 29.43 56.22 -6.08
N ASN A 111 30.41 56.61 -5.26
CA ASN A 111 30.92 55.96 -4.07
C ASN A 111 29.88 55.78 -2.94
N VAL A 112 29.83 54.59 -2.35
CA VAL A 112 29.34 54.37 -0.97
C VAL A 112 30.28 53.42 -0.24
N ALA A 113 30.76 53.87 0.92
CA ALA A 113 31.62 53.14 1.86
C ALA A 113 30.88 51.97 2.54
N PRO A 114 31.58 51.00 3.15
CA PRO A 114 31.15 49.61 3.21
C PRO A 114 30.23 49.30 4.39
N ILE A 115 29.22 48.47 4.16
CA ILE A 115 28.55 47.70 5.21
C ILE A 115 28.71 46.23 4.85
N GLU A 116 29.42 45.50 5.71
CA GLU A 116 29.68 44.07 5.62
C GLU A 116 28.37 43.27 5.57
N ASN A 117 27.97 42.87 4.37
CA ASN A 117 27.00 41.79 4.20
C ASN A 117 27.77 40.46 4.25
N LYS A 118 27.66 39.72 5.36
CA LYS A 118 27.94 38.28 5.35
C LYS A 118 26.89 37.62 4.45
N PRO A 119 27.27 36.96 3.34
CA PRO A 119 26.32 36.24 2.52
C PRO A 119 25.93 34.95 3.24
N HIS A 120 24.62 34.73 3.41
CA HIS A 120 24.10 33.38 3.59
C HIS A 120 24.48 32.58 2.34
N LYS A 121 25.51 31.73 2.46
CA LYS A 121 25.92 30.79 1.42
C LYS A 121 24.77 29.81 1.19
N THR A 122 24.07 29.94 0.08
CA THR A 122 23.43 28.79 -0.54
C THR A 122 24.54 27.75 -0.81
N PRO A 123 24.44 26.54 -0.27
CA PRO A 123 25.48 25.53 -0.49
C PRO A 123 25.52 25.17 -1.97
N SER A 124 26.65 25.49 -2.60
CA SER A 124 26.91 25.13 -4.00
C SER A 124 27.30 23.65 -4.07
N TYR A 125 26.33 22.81 -4.42
CA TYR A 125 26.56 21.38 -4.66
C TYR A 125 27.21 21.09 -6.03
N GLY A 126 27.61 22.12 -6.79
CA GLY A 126 28.29 21.98 -8.07
C GLY A 126 29.78 21.62 -7.99
N ASN A 127 30.37 21.62 -6.79
CA ASN A 127 31.77 21.19 -6.59
C ASN A 127 31.88 19.67 -6.32
N LYS A 128 33.08 19.11 -6.43
CA LYS A 128 33.33 17.66 -6.24
C LYS A 128 32.82 17.12 -4.89
N ASN A 129 32.90 17.93 -3.83
CA ASN A 129 32.42 17.54 -2.51
C ASN A 129 30.88 17.51 -2.42
N GLY A 130 30.21 18.48 -3.06
CA GLY A 130 28.76 18.51 -3.19
C GLY A 130 28.21 17.34 -3.99
N VAL A 131 28.88 16.98 -5.09
CA VAL A 131 28.55 15.78 -5.87
C VAL A 131 28.72 14.52 -5.03
N PHE A 132 29.80 14.40 -4.26
CA PHE A 132 30.01 13.28 -3.33
C PHE A 132 28.89 13.19 -2.29
N LYS A 133 28.60 14.28 -1.57
CA LYS A 133 27.53 14.32 -0.56
C LYS A 133 26.18 13.93 -1.16
N ARG A 134 25.88 14.40 -2.37
CA ARG A 134 24.66 14.06 -3.10
C ARG A 134 24.59 12.56 -3.40
N LYS A 135 25.65 11.97 -3.97
CA LYS A 135 25.72 10.52 -4.24
C LYS A 135 25.63 9.67 -2.98
N PHE A 136 26.27 10.12 -1.90
CA PHE A 136 26.20 9.45 -0.60
C PHE A 136 24.77 9.50 -0.03
N ALA A 137 24.09 10.65 -0.13
CA ALA A 137 22.69 10.80 0.26
C ALA A 137 21.77 9.89 -0.58
N CYS A 138 21.95 9.83 -1.91
CA CYS A 138 21.21 8.89 -2.76
C CYS A 138 21.35 7.44 -2.26
N TRP A 139 22.57 7.01 -1.94
CA TRP A 139 22.83 5.67 -1.42
C TRP A 139 22.09 5.43 -0.08
N LEU A 140 22.20 6.35 0.89
CA LEU A 140 21.47 6.25 2.16
C LEU A 140 19.96 6.14 1.95
N TYR A 141 19.39 7.01 1.11
CA TYR A 141 17.95 7.04 0.85
C TYR A 141 17.48 5.79 0.12
N ALA A 142 18.24 5.31 -0.87
CA ALA A 142 17.89 4.12 -1.65
C ALA A 142 17.97 2.82 -0.83
N THR A 143 18.85 2.79 0.18
CA THR A 143 19.06 1.62 1.06
C THR A 143 18.29 1.73 2.39
N GLY A 144 17.63 2.85 2.65
CA GLY A 144 16.86 3.10 3.87
C GLY A 144 17.72 3.09 5.14
N GLN A 145 18.99 3.50 5.05
CA GLN A 145 19.96 3.49 6.16
C GLN A 145 19.72 4.66 7.11
N SER A 146 19.87 4.43 8.43
CA SER A 146 19.69 5.48 9.46
C SER A 146 20.58 6.69 9.18
N PHE A 147 20.04 7.90 9.36
CA PHE A 147 20.82 9.14 9.22
C PHE A 147 21.88 9.29 10.31
N GLU A 148 21.84 8.50 11.37
CA GLU A 148 22.92 8.43 12.37
C GLU A 148 24.19 7.78 11.79
N ALA A 149 24.10 7.04 10.69
CA ALA A 149 25.26 6.41 10.07
C ALA A 149 26.32 7.41 9.60
N VAL A 150 25.94 8.67 9.29
CA VAL A 150 26.92 9.70 8.90
C VAL A 150 27.73 10.26 10.06
N GLU A 151 27.32 9.99 11.29
CA GLU A 151 28.04 10.38 12.50
C GLU A 151 29.01 9.28 12.96
N ASN A 152 29.12 8.18 12.21
CA ASN A 152 30.02 7.08 12.53
C ASN A 152 31.48 7.38 12.15
N ASP A 153 32.34 7.51 13.16
CA ASP A 153 33.77 7.81 12.98
C ASP A 153 34.54 6.74 12.19
N MET A 154 34.15 5.46 12.28
CA MET A 154 34.79 4.38 11.52
C MET A 154 34.50 4.51 10.03
N LEU A 155 33.26 4.84 9.67
CA LEU A 155 32.88 5.10 8.27
C LEU A 155 33.64 6.30 7.71
N LEU A 156 33.72 7.39 8.48
CA LEU A 156 34.48 8.57 8.09
C LEU A 156 35.98 8.25 7.95
N GLY A 157 36.54 7.45 8.87
CA GLY A 157 37.92 6.96 8.80
C GLY A 157 38.19 6.13 7.55
N ALA A 158 37.29 5.21 7.20
CA ALA A 158 37.40 4.39 5.99
C ALA A 158 37.39 5.25 4.72
N LEU A 159 36.51 6.25 4.64
CA LEU A 159 36.47 7.18 3.50
C LEU A 159 37.72 8.06 3.42
N ARG A 160 38.24 8.50 4.56
CA ARG A 160 39.48 9.30 4.64
C ARG A 160 40.73 8.54 4.21
N ALA A 161 40.73 7.21 4.31
CA ALA A 161 41.79 6.37 3.77
C ALA A 161 41.86 6.44 2.24
N LEU A 162 40.72 6.64 1.56
CA LEU A 162 40.67 6.85 0.11
C LEU A 162 40.91 8.32 -0.28
N LYS A 163 40.42 9.26 0.55
CA LYS A 163 40.52 10.69 0.27
C LYS A 163 40.51 11.50 1.59
N SER A 164 41.65 12.09 1.94
CA SER A 164 41.87 12.74 3.24
C SER A 164 40.93 13.93 3.54
N ASP A 165 40.47 14.64 2.51
CA ASP A 165 39.51 15.75 2.61
C ASP A 165 38.04 15.33 2.46
N ALA A 166 37.73 14.02 2.48
CA ALA A 166 36.36 13.53 2.43
C ALA A 166 35.54 14.04 3.63
N ALA A 167 34.39 14.63 3.34
CA ALA A 167 33.42 15.10 4.32
C ALA A 167 32.05 14.50 4.02
N LEU A 168 31.51 13.74 4.98
CA LEU A 168 30.15 13.23 4.92
C LEU A 168 29.13 14.37 4.98
N PRO A 169 27.92 14.19 4.42
CA PRO A 169 26.83 15.12 4.68
C PRO A 169 26.45 15.08 6.16
N THR A 170 26.05 16.23 6.69
CA THR A 170 25.49 16.32 8.04
C THR A 170 24.07 15.76 8.05
N LYS A 171 23.60 15.30 9.22
CA LYS A 171 22.21 14.89 9.41
C LYS A 171 21.22 15.98 8.97
N HIS A 172 21.53 17.25 9.23
CA HIS A 172 20.69 18.37 8.80
C HIS A 172 20.61 18.52 7.27
N GLU A 173 21.74 18.36 6.57
CA GLU A 173 21.77 18.36 5.10
C GLU A 173 20.92 17.20 4.55
N LEU A 174 20.99 16.02 5.18
CA LEU A 174 20.22 14.83 4.81
C LEU A 174 18.72 14.95 5.07
N GLU A 175 18.29 15.68 6.09
CA GLU A 175 16.87 15.86 6.43
C GLU A 175 16.21 16.96 5.61
N LYS A 176 17.00 17.85 4.99
CA LYS A 176 16.49 19.05 4.31
C LYS A 176 16.96 19.14 2.87
N GLU A 177 18.10 19.79 2.63
CA GLU A 177 18.52 20.22 1.29
C GLU A 177 18.74 19.04 0.34
N LEU A 178 19.46 18.00 0.81
CA LEU A 178 19.73 16.81 0.00
C LEU A 178 18.46 16.00 -0.24
N LEU A 179 17.57 15.93 0.75
CA LEU A 179 16.28 15.25 0.61
C LEU A 179 15.40 15.94 -0.43
N GLU A 180 15.30 17.27 -0.40
CA GLU A 180 14.51 18.04 -1.36
C GLU A 180 15.05 17.91 -2.78
N MET A 181 16.37 18.00 -2.95
CA MET A 181 17.01 17.85 -4.27
C MET A 181 16.81 16.45 -4.84
N GLU A 182 16.98 15.41 -4.05
CA GLU A 182 16.79 14.02 -4.50
C GLU A 182 15.32 13.69 -4.73
N PHE A 183 14.41 14.25 -3.93
CA PHE A 183 12.99 14.10 -4.16
C PHE A 183 12.55 14.75 -5.47
N ALA A 184 13.01 15.99 -5.74
CA ALA A 184 12.74 16.66 -7.00
C ALA A 184 13.30 15.89 -8.21
N ALA A 185 14.50 15.33 -8.07
CA ALA A 185 15.12 14.49 -9.09
C ALA A 185 14.33 13.18 -9.32
N SER A 186 13.92 12.50 -8.25
CA SER A 186 13.09 11.30 -8.27
C SER A 186 11.77 11.56 -9.00
N ARG A 187 11.03 12.61 -8.61
CA ARG A 187 9.78 12.98 -9.26
C ARG A 187 9.94 13.30 -10.74
N SER A 188 11.03 14.01 -11.10
CA SER A 188 11.31 14.31 -12.51
C SER A 188 11.57 13.03 -13.32
N LYS A 189 12.30 12.07 -12.74
CA LYS A 189 12.54 10.75 -13.36
C LYS A 189 11.23 9.97 -13.54
N VAL A 190 10.39 9.90 -12.51
CA VAL A 190 9.08 9.23 -12.57
C VAL A 190 8.17 9.89 -13.61
N SER A 191 8.04 11.22 -13.57
CA SER A 191 7.21 11.96 -14.53
C SER A 191 7.67 11.75 -15.97
N LYS A 192 8.99 11.71 -16.21
CA LYS A 192 9.55 11.39 -17.54
C LYS A 192 9.24 9.95 -17.96
N ALA A 193 9.32 8.99 -17.04
CA ALA A 193 9.07 7.58 -17.33
C ALA A 193 7.61 7.30 -17.69
N LEU A 194 6.66 7.99 -17.03
CA LEU A 194 5.22 7.80 -17.21
C LEU A 194 4.62 8.67 -18.34
N SER A 195 5.29 9.76 -18.71
CA SER A 195 4.75 10.74 -19.67
C SER A 195 4.40 10.10 -21.01
N GLY A 196 3.14 10.24 -21.43
CA GLY A 196 2.63 9.73 -22.71
C GLY A 196 2.33 8.22 -22.73
N LYS A 197 2.52 7.51 -21.61
CA LYS A 197 2.24 6.08 -21.51
C LYS A 197 0.84 5.80 -20.97
N LYS A 198 0.27 4.68 -21.43
CA LYS A 198 -0.92 4.07 -20.81
C LYS A 198 -0.49 3.39 -19.51
N CYS A 199 -1.11 3.78 -18.40
CA CYS A 199 -0.74 3.29 -17.07
C CYS A 199 -1.96 2.76 -16.33
N CYS A 200 -1.73 1.83 -15.41
CA CYS A 200 -2.69 1.44 -14.38
C CYS A 200 -2.34 2.13 -13.06
N LEU A 201 -3.31 2.74 -12.39
CA LEU A 201 -3.13 3.25 -11.03
C LEU A 201 -3.24 2.07 -10.06
N THR A 202 -2.22 1.84 -9.24
CA THR A 202 -2.25 0.86 -8.16
C THR A 202 -2.58 1.55 -6.84
N VAL A 203 -3.47 0.92 -6.06
CA VAL A 203 -3.82 1.37 -4.72
C VAL A 203 -3.56 0.25 -3.73
N GLU A 204 -2.78 0.56 -2.69
CA GLU A 204 -2.45 -0.36 -1.59
C GLU A 204 -2.84 0.29 -0.27
N ASN A 205 -3.45 -0.48 0.64
CA ASN A 205 -3.77 -0.05 2.00
C ASN A 205 -2.93 -0.88 2.97
N TRP A 206 -2.34 -0.22 3.97
CA TRP A 206 -1.54 -0.86 5.01
C TRP A 206 -1.53 -0.03 6.29
N GLU A 207 -1.05 -0.58 7.39
CA GLU A 207 -0.92 0.15 8.67
C GLU A 207 0.54 0.47 8.95
N ASP A 208 0.82 1.71 9.33
CA ASP A 208 2.16 2.10 9.72
C ASP A 208 2.56 1.56 11.10
N ALA A 209 3.83 1.78 11.48
CA ALA A 209 4.35 1.35 12.77
C ALA A 209 3.64 2.00 13.98
N GLY A 210 2.88 3.08 13.76
CA GLY A 210 2.04 3.73 14.76
C GLY A 210 0.59 3.22 14.78
N GLY A 211 0.24 2.24 13.94
CA GLY A 211 -1.13 1.72 13.79
C GLY A 211 -2.06 2.64 13.01
N CYS A 212 -1.53 3.63 12.29
CA CYS A 212 -2.31 4.50 11.42
C CYS A 212 -2.44 3.88 10.03
N GLY A 213 -3.65 3.91 9.47
CA GLY A 213 -3.88 3.49 8.09
C GLY A 213 -3.12 4.38 7.11
N VAL A 214 -2.55 3.78 6.08
CA VAL A 214 -1.84 4.46 5.00
C VAL A 214 -2.32 3.89 3.68
N THR A 215 -2.79 4.78 2.81
CA THR A 215 -3.12 4.45 1.43
C THR A 215 -1.97 4.91 0.54
N THR A 216 -1.44 4.00 -0.26
CA THR A 216 -0.34 4.25 -1.20
C THR A 216 -0.82 4.15 -2.63
N PHE A 217 -0.38 5.11 -3.44
CA PHE A 217 -0.70 5.23 -4.85
C PHE A 217 0.54 5.02 -5.70
N GLY A 218 0.46 4.09 -6.63
CA GLY A 218 1.49 3.82 -7.64
C GLY A 218 0.94 3.85 -9.06
N ALA A 219 1.83 3.83 -10.04
CA ALA A 219 1.48 3.72 -11.46
C ALA A 219 2.26 2.58 -12.11
N VAL A 220 1.58 1.63 -12.74
CA VAL A 220 2.20 0.54 -13.51
C VAL A 220 2.10 0.82 -15.00
N CYS A 221 3.23 0.74 -15.70
CA CYS A 221 3.29 0.73 -17.16
C CYS A 221 4.46 -0.12 -17.65
N ASP A 222 4.28 -0.83 -18.75
CA ASP A 222 5.32 -1.67 -19.37
C ASP A 222 5.99 -2.65 -18.38
N GLY A 223 5.23 -3.21 -17.44
CA GLY A 223 5.72 -4.14 -16.41
C GLY A 223 6.48 -3.49 -15.24
N GLU A 224 6.63 -2.16 -15.24
CA GLU A 224 7.32 -1.38 -14.21
C GLU A 224 6.31 -0.59 -13.36
N ALA A 225 6.41 -0.64 -12.02
CA ALA A 225 5.50 0.06 -11.11
C ALA A 225 6.18 1.24 -10.44
N TYR A 226 5.71 2.49 -10.54
CA TYR A 226 6.32 3.70 -9.99
C TYR A 226 5.56 4.21 -8.76
N PHE A 227 6.24 4.55 -7.67
CA PHE A 227 5.59 5.15 -6.50
C PHE A 227 5.27 6.61 -6.78
N LEU A 228 4.02 7.00 -6.54
CA LEU A 228 3.56 8.39 -6.71
C LEU A 228 3.52 9.10 -5.36
N GLU A 229 2.60 8.67 -4.50
CA GLU A 229 2.38 9.27 -3.18
C GLU A 229 1.70 8.33 -2.20
N SER A 230 1.69 8.71 -0.93
CA SER A 230 1.01 8.01 0.15
C SER A 230 0.28 9.00 1.04
N ASN A 231 -0.93 8.67 1.45
CA ASN A 231 -1.75 9.47 2.37
C ASN A 231 -1.98 8.69 3.65
N ALA A 232 -1.77 9.32 4.80
CA ALA A 232 -2.25 8.79 6.07
C ALA A 232 -3.77 8.93 6.11
N THR A 233 -4.46 7.82 6.33
CA THR A 233 -5.91 7.72 6.43
C THR A 233 -6.28 7.20 7.82
N GLN A 234 -7.36 7.73 8.41
CA GLN A 234 -8.02 7.00 9.49
C GLN A 234 -8.56 5.70 8.87
N ALA A 235 -8.37 4.56 9.55
CA ALA A 235 -8.77 3.25 9.06
C ALA A 235 -10.20 3.30 8.46
N ARG A 236 -10.28 3.18 7.14
CA ARG A 236 -11.53 3.18 6.37
C ARG A 236 -11.42 2.06 5.35
N GLU A 237 -12.50 1.31 5.19
CA GLU A 237 -12.61 0.27 4.17
C GLU A 237 -12.64 0.85 2.75
N GLU A 238 -13.15 2.07 2.60
CA GLU A 238 -13.24 2.77 1.32
C GLU A 238 -12.08 3.76 1.11
N VAL A 239 -11.53 3.74 -0.12
CA VAL A 239 -10.55 4.74 -0.53
C VAL A 239 -11.29 6.04 -0.83
N ALA A 240 -10.82 7.15 -0.25
CA ALA A 240 -11.44 8.45 -0.47
C ALA A 240 -11.35 8.85 -1.96
N LEU A 241 -12.51 9.03 -2.62
CA LEU A 241 -12.58 9.47 -4.02
C LEU A 241 -11.73 10.72 -4.28
N ASN A 242 -11.73 11.66 -3.33
CA ASN A 242 -10.95 12.90 -3.45
C ASN A 242 -9.45 12.63 -3.55
N ASP A 243 -8.94 11.59 -2.90
CA ASP A 243 -7.51 11.25 -2.91
C ASP A 243 -7.13 10.68 -4.27
N VAL A 244 -7.93 9.75 -4.80
CA VAL A 244 -7.75 9.20 -6.15
C VAL A 244 -7.82 10.32 -7.19
N GLU A 245 -8.82 11.20 -7.10
CA GLU A 245 -8.93 12.33 -8.02
C GLU A 245 -7.75 13.30 -7.93
N ALA A 246 -7.20 13.52 -6.72
CA ALA A 246 -6.05 14.38 -6.51
C ALA A 246 -4.78 13.79 -7.12
N VAL A 247 -4.54 12.48 -6.99
CA VAL A 247 -3.43 11.77 -7.63
C VAL A 247 -3.53 11.88 -9.15
N LEU A 248 -4.70 11.54 -9.71
CA LEU A 248 -4.96 11.63 -11.15
C LEU A 248 -4.79 13.07 -11.68
N ALA A 249 -5.18 14.08 -10.89
CA ALA A 249 -5.05 15.48 -11.28
C ALA A 249 -3.60 16.00 -11.25
N LYS A 250 -2.73 15.42 -10.41
CA LYS A 250 -1.29 15.76 -10.36
C LYS A 250 -0.55 15.21 -11.57
N GLU A 251 -0.91 14.02 -12.04
CA GLU A 251 -0.23 13.30 -13.11
C GLU A 251 -0.82 13.55 -14.51
N LYS A 252 -0.94 14.83 -14.90
CA LYS A 252 -1.63 15.26 -16.15
C LYS A 252 -1.03 14.74 -17.46
N LYS A 253 0.23 14.30 -17.44
CA LYS A 253 0.93 13.76 -18.63
C LYS A 253 0.79 12.25 -18.77
N VAL A 254 0.13 11.61 -17.81
CA VAL A 254 -0.05 10.15 -17.75
C VAL A 254 -1.46 9.81 -18.22
N GLN A 255 -1.58 8.79 -19.07
CA GLN A 255 -2.88 8.28 -19.48
C GLN A 255 -3.24 7.08 -18.61
N PHE A 256 -4.01 7.30 -17.55
CA PHE A 256 -4.54 6.19 -16.76
C PHE A 256 -5.67 5.48 -17.50
N VAL A 257 -5.50 4.19 -17.75
CA VAL A 257 -6.48 3.33 -18.42
C VAL A 257 -7.26 2.44 -17.45
N GLY A 258 -6.71 2.19 -16.26
CA GLY A 258 -7.39 1.45 -15.22
C GLY A 258 -6.88 1.74 -13.82
N ILE A 259 -7.61 1.23 -12.83
CA ILE A 259 -7.28 1.30 -11.40
C ILE A 259 -7.44 -0.09 -10.80
N VAL A 260 -6.38 -0.57 -10.13
CA VAL A 260 -6.40 -1.78 -9.30
C VAL A 260 -6.38 -1.39 -7.82
N THR A 261 -7.38 -1.85 -7.09
CA THR A 261 -7.56 -1.60 -5.66
C THR A 261 -7.50 -2.91 -4.86
N PRO A 262 -7.41 -2.90 -3.52
CA PRO A 262 -7.40 -4.13 -2.73
C PRO A 262 -8.64 -5.02 -2.96
N SER A 263 -9.80 -4.40 -3.20
CA SER A 263 -11.06 -5.01 -3.61
C SER A 263 -11.82 -4.06 -4.54
N THR A 264 -12.85 -4.54 -5.23
CA THR A 264 -13.72 -3.68 -6.05
C THR A 264 -14.64 -2.78 -5.21
N SER A 265 -14.88 -3.13 -3.94
CA SER A 265 -15.67 -2.32 -3.00
C SER A 265 -14.91 -1.08 -2.54
N ALA A 266 -13.58 -1.07 -2.60
CA ALA A 266 -12.75 0.10 -2.27
C ALA A 266 -13.10 1.35 -3.08
N LEU A 267 -13.67 1.16 -4.29
CA LEU A 267 -14.28 2.22 -5.10
C LEU A 267 -15.73 1.86 -5.44
N THR A 268 -16.67 2.55 -4.79
CA THR A 268 -18.10 2.38 -5.07
C THR A 268 -18.43 2.64 -6.54
N LYS A 269 -19.54 2.08 -7.03
CA LYS A 269 -20.01 2.27 -8.42
C LYS A 269 -20.11 3.76 -8.78
N HIS A 270 -20.66 4.57 -7.87
CA HIS A 270 -20.76 6.02 -8.01
C HIS A 270 -19.40 6.71 -8.15
N SER A 271 -18.41 6.28 -7.36
CA SER A 271 -17.04 6.81 -7.43
C SER A 271 -16.40 6.50 -8.78
N ARG A 272 -16.57 5.26 -9.27
CA ARG A 272 -16.09 4.85 -10.60
C ARG A 272 -16.73 5.67 -11.71
N GLU A 273 -18.05 5.86 -11.69
CA GLU A 273 -18.76 6.67 -12.68
C GLU A 273 -18.29 8.13 -12.69
N LYS A 274 -18.02 8.72 -11.52
CA LYS A 274 -17.43 10.07 -11.42
C LYS A 274 -16.03 10.15 -12.00
N ILE A 275 -15.17 9.17 -11.68
CA ILE A 275 -13.81 9.10 -12.24
C ILE A 275 -13.89 8.97 -13.75
N MET A 276 -14.71 8.07 -14.29
CA MET A 276 -14.88 7.91 -15.74
C MET A 276 -15.41 9.18 -16.41
N LYS A 277 -16.30 9.93 -15.75
CA LYS A 277 -16.80 11.20 -16.30
C LYS A 277 -15.71 12.27 -16.40
N LYS A 278 -14.78 12.30 -15.43
CA LYS A 278 -13.68 13.29 -15.36
C LYS A 278 -12.45 12.85 -16.17
N TYR A 279 -12.22 11.54 -16.24
CA TYR A 279 -11.10 10.88 -16.90
C TYR A 279 -11.66 9.75 -17.82
N PRO A 280 -12.20 10.09 -19.01
CA PRO A 280 -12.91 9.14 -19.87
C PRO A 280 -12.10 7.91 -20.30
N ARG A 281 -10.77 8.03 -20.34
CA ARG A 281 -9.85 6.94 -20.70
C ARG A 281 -9.63 5.93 -19.57
N CYS A 282 -9.99 6.27 -18.33
CA CYS A 282 -9.84 5.40 -17.17
C CYS A 282 -11.07 4.47 -17.07
N THR A 283 -11.04 3.39 -17.85
CA THR A 283 -12.21 2.54 -18.08
C THR A 283 -12.23 1.32 -17.18
N PHE A 284 -11.06 0.79 -16.81
CA PHE A 284 -10.95 -0.48 -16.09
C PHE A 284 -10.84 -0.30 -14.58
N PHE A 285 -11.67 -1.02 -13.81
CA PHE A 285 -11.63 -1.00 -12.35
C PHE A 285 -11.82 -2.42 -11.82
N TYR A 286 -10.87 -2.89 -11.00
CA TYR A 286 -10.86 -4.27 -10.52
C TYR A 286 -10.04 -4.42 -9.23
N GLY A 287 -10.20 -5.55 -8.55
CA GLY A 287 -9.50 -5.87 -7.31
C GLY A 287 -8.17 -6.59 -7.53
N CYS A 288 -7.32 -6.53 -6.52
CA CYS A 288 -5.99 -7.13 -6.51
C CYS A 288 -6.06 -8.63 -6.17
N VAL A 289 -5.61 -9.48 -7.10
CA VAL A 289 -5.62 -10.94 -6.91
C VAL A 289 -4.74 -11.42 -5.74
N CYS A 290 -3.53 -10.87 -5.59
CA CYS A 290 -2.64 -11.26 -4.49
C CYS A 290 -3.22 -10.86 -3.12
N ASN A 291 -3.93 -9.72 -3.04
CA ASN A 291 -4.61 -9.35 -1.81
C ASN A 291 -5.74 -10.33 -1.48
N ALA A 292 -6.55 -10.69 -2.47
CA ALA A 292 -7.63 -11.66 -2.29
C ALA A 292 -7.12 -13.06 -1.91
N LEU A 293 -6.04 -13.54 -2.53
CA LEU A 293 -5.45 -14.84 -2.20
C LEU A 293 -4.84 -14.87 -0.79
N ARG A 294 -4.22 -13.77 -0.33
CA ARG A 294 -3.76 -13.64 1.06
C ARG A 294 -4.92 -13.65 2.05
N LEU A 295 -5.98 -12.89 1.78
CA LEU A 295 -7.18 -12.92 2.62
C LEU A 295 -7.84 -14.29 2.60
N LEU A 296 -7.88 -14.96 1.44
CA LEU A 296 -8.44 -16.30 1.29
C LEU A 296 -7.69 -17.36 2.11
N LEU A 297 -6.35 -17.27 2.21
CA LEU A 297 -5.57 -18.11 3.12
C LEU A 297 -6.03 -17.96 4.57
N ASN A 298 -6.28 -16.72 5.01
CA ASN A 298 -6.80 -16.44 6.35
C ASN A 298 -8.23 -16.95 6.53
N ASP A 299 -9.13 -16.68 5.57
CA ASP A 299 -10.52 -17.11 5.66
C ASP A 299 -10.64 -18.63 5.75
N VAL A 300 -9.92 -19.37 4.88
CA VAL A 300 -9.91 -20.83 4.88
C VAL A 300 -9.40 -21.38 6.20
N THR A 301 -8.40 -20.73 6.80
CA THR A 301 -7.92 -21.07 8.14
C THR A 301 -9.02 -20.87 9.18
N SER A 302 -9.68 -19.70 9.18
CA SER A 302 -10.68 -19.33 10.17
C SER A 302 -11.98 -20.12 10.07
N VAL A 303 -12.41 -20.55 8.87
CA VAL A 303 -13.63 -21.36 8.72
C VAL A 303 -13.42 -22.85 9.07
N LEU A 304 -12.17 -23.28 9.27
CA LEU A 304 -11.79 -24.64 9.64
C LEU A 304 -11.16 -24.66 11.05
N PRO A 305 -11.95 -24.88 12.13
CA PRO A 305 -11.46 -24.76 13.50
C PRO A 305 -10.26 -25.65 13.84
N TRP A 306 -10.17 -26.83 13.22
CA TRP A 306 -9.02 -27.72 13.41
C TRP A 306 -7.75 -27.15 12.78
N LEU A 307 -7.85 -26.49 11.63
CA LEU A 307 -6.73 -25.87 10.93
C LEU A 307 -6.23 -24.64 11.68
N GLU A 308 -7.14 -23.82 12.19
CA GLU A 308 -6.81 -22.70 13.08
C GLU A 308 -6.05 -23.19 14.32
N LYS A 309 -6.52 -24.26 14.97
CA LYS A 309 -5.85 -24.88 16.13
C LYS A 309 -4.43 -25.37 15.79
N VAL A 310 -4.24 -25.98 14.62
CA VAL A 310 -2.91 -26.41 14.15
C VAL A 310 -2.00 -25.19 13.96
N GLN A 311 -2.47 -24.12 13.33
CA GLN A 311 -1.66 -22.92 13.13
C GLN A 311 -1.25 -22.25 14.45
N VAL A 312 -2.18 -22.14 15.41
CA VAL A 312 -1.85 -21.62 16.75
C VAL A 312 -0.80 -22.50 17.43
N SER A 313 -0.94 -23.83 17.35
CA SER A 313 0.02 -24.77 17.96
C SER A 313 1.41 -24.68 17.33
N ILE A 314 1.47 -24.48 16.01
CA ILE A 314 2.73 -24.25 15.28
C ILE A 314 3.36 -22.92 15.64
N ALA A 315 2.58 -21.86 15.80
CA ALA A 315 3.08 -20.58 16.25
C ALA A 315 3.67 -20.67 17.67
N GLU A 316 2.99 -21.39 18.58
CA GLU A 316 3.53 -21.65 19.93
C GLU A 316 4.81 -22.49 19.89
N LEU A 317 4.88 -23.49 19.01
CA LEU A 317 6.07 -24.30 18.78
C LEU A 317 7.22 -23.43 18.25
N ALA A 318 6.99 -22.64 17.22
CA ALA A 318 7.99 -21.73 16.65
C ALA A 318 8.52 -20.76 17.73
N ASP A 319 7.63 -20.14 18.51
CA ASP A 319 8.01 -19.24 19.61
C ASP A 319 8.89 -19.90 20.68
N VAL A 320 8.66 -21.19 21.00
CA VAL A 320 9.44 -21.91 22.01
C VAL A 320 10.88 -22.16 21.52
N PHE A 321 11.03 -22.39 20.22
CA PHE A 321 12.31 -22.66 19.59
C PHE A 321 13.03 -21.38 19.15
N HIS A 322 12.29 -20.30 18.86
CA HIS A 322 12.84 -19.01 18.49
C HIS A 322 13.66 -18.40 19.65
N GLY A 323 14.92 -18.05 19.40
CA GLY A 323 15.84 -17.51 20.42
C GLY A 323 16.36 -18.53 21.45
N ASN A 324 15.95 -19.80 21.38
CA ASN A 324 16.49 -20.86 22.24
C ASN A 324 17.55 -21.67 21.50
N HIS A 325 18.78 -21.13 21.46
CA HIS A 325 19.91 -21.73 20.74
C HIS A 325 20.18 -23.19 21.12
N LYS A 326 19.90 -23.60 22.37
CA LYS A 326 20.06 -24.98 22.83
C LYS A 326 19.05 -25.94 22.19
N LEU A 327 17.83 -25.49 21.92
CA LEU A 327 16.81 -26.29 21.24
C LEU A 327 17.05 -26.28 19.72
N GLN A 328 17.42 -25.13 19.16
CA GLN A 328 17.75 -25.01 17.74
C GLN A 328 18.96 -25.88 17.35
N SER A 329 20.01 -25.92 18.18
CA SER A 329 21.18 -26.76 17.92
C SER A 329 20.87 -28.27 17.98
N GLN A 330 19.77 -28.67 18.62
CA GLN A 330 19.34 -30.08 18.69
C GLN A 330 18.53 -30.51 17.46
N LEU A 331 18.07 -29.55 16.65
CA LEU A 331 17.37 -29.77 15.37
C LEU A 331 18.33 -29.84 14.18
N SER A 332 19.52 -29.23 14.31
CA SER A 332 20.57 -29.27 13.29
C SER A 332 21.44 -30.52 13.50
N THR A 333 21.29 -31.53 12.64
CA THR A 333 22.09 -32.76 12.69
C THR A 333 23.31 -32.76 11.75
N ASP A 334 23.47 -31.73 10.92
CA ASP A 334 24.58 -31.58 9.96
C ASP A 334 25.59 -30.52 10.41
N GLU A 335 26.80 -30.94 10.78
CA GLU A 335 27.93 -30.05 11.16
C GLU A 335 28.41 -29.14 10.00
N ASN A 336 27.96 -29.39 8.76
CA ASN A 336 28.33 -28.62 7.56
C ASN A 336 27.23 -27.72 6.99
N SER A 337 26.07 -27.60 7.66
CA SER A 337 25.02 -26.67 7.23
C SER A 337 25.07 -25.38 8.07
N PRO A 338 25.00 -24.17 7.46
CA PRO A 338 24.84 -22.95 8.23
C PRO A 338 23.58 -23.09 9.09
N SER A 339 23.62 -22.64 10.35
CA SER A 339 22.51 -22.81 11.29
C SER A 339 21.21 -22.30 10.67
N VAL A 340 20.38 -23.21 10.16
CA VAL A 340 19.08 -22.85 9.63
C VAL A 340 18.24 -22.54 10.86
N GLU A 341 17.94 -21.27 11.09
CA GLU A 341 16.97 -20.88 12.10
C GLU A 341 15.67 -21.64 11.81
N PHE A 342 15.22 -22.42 12.81
CA PHE A 342 13.94 -23.11 12.77
C PHE A 342 12.86 -22.06 12.48
N PRO A 343 12.01 -22.32 11.48
CA PRO A 343 11.75 -21.46 10.33
C PRO A 343 11.35 -20.03 10.69
N ASP A 344 11.99 -19.09 9.98
CA ASP A 344 11.58 -17.69 9.90
C ASP A 344 10.26 -17.59 9.12
N SER A 345 9.34 -16.73 9.58
CA SER A 345 7.88 -16.86 9.34
C SER A 345 7.39 -16.47 7.94
N SER A 346 8.16 -16.63 6.86
CA SER A 346 7.82 -16.02 5.55
C SER A 346 6.56 -16.60 4.88
N SER A 347 6.16 -17.83 5.21
CA SER A 347 4.88 -18.44 4.77
C SER A 347 4.44 -19.54 5.74
N VAL A 348 3.13 -19.62 6.02
CA VAL A 348 2.54 -20.68 6.86
C VAL A 348 2.85 -22.08 6.31
N CYS A 349 2.82 -22.27 4.99
CA CYS A 349 3.17 -23.54 4.35
C CYS A 349 4.64 -23.90 4.55
N PHE A 350 5.55 -22.91 4.48
CA PHE A 350 6.97 -23.15 4.74
C PHE A 350 7.21 -23.59 6.19
N THR A 351 6.55 -22.93 7.15
CA THR A 351 6.62 -23.31 8.57
C THR A 351 6.10 -24.73 8.78
N LEU A 352 4.94 -25.07 8.19
CA LEU A 352 4.36 -26.42 8.23
C LEU A 352 5.33 -27.49 7.66
N ASP A 353 5.90 -27.24 6.47
CA ASP A 353 6.85 -28.16 5.82
C ASP A 353 8.13 -28.34 6.65
N ALA A 354 8.64 -27.26 7.25
CA ALA A 354 9.81 -27.32 8.11
C ALA A 354 9.53 -28.10 9.41
N VAL A 355 8.38 -27.91 10.05
CA VAL A 355 7.97 -28.71 11.22
C VAL A 355 7.86 -30.19 10.84
N LEU A 356 7.22 -30.51 9.72
CA LEU A 356 7.07 -31.88 9.24
C LEU A 356 8.42 -32.53 8.93
N LYS A 357 9.36 -31.79 8.32
CA LYS A 357 10.72 -32.26 8.02
C LYS A 357 11.50 -32.66 9.28
N HIS A 358 11.23 -32.00 10.41
CA HIS A 358 11.93 -32.20 11.69
C HIS A 358 11.10 -33.00 12.72
N GLU A 359 10.06 -33.71 12.28
CA GLU A 359 9.14 -34.46 13.15
C GLU A 359 9.86 -35.35 14.17
N LYS A 360 10.84 -36.15 13.73
CA LYS A 360 11.54 -37.12 14.59
C LYS A 360 12.39 -36.44 15.64
N GLU A 361 13.09 -35.38 15.26
CA GLU A 361 13.92 -34.59 16.15
C GLU A 361 13.04 -33.85 17.17
N LEU A 362 11.93 -33.27 16.72
CA LEU A 362 10.94 -32.63 17.58
C LEU A 362 10.38 -33.62 18.60
N TYR A 363 9.94 -34.80 18.18
CA TYR A 363 9.46 -35.86 19.07
C TYR A 363 10.49 -36.19 20.15
N ARG A 364 11.76 -36.40 19.76
CA ARG A 364 12.85 -36.69 20.69
C ARG A 364 13.08 -35.56 21.71
N ILE A 365 13.01 -34.31 21.27
CA ILE A 365 13.23 -33.13 22.12
C ILE A 365 12.09 -32.99 23.14
N VAL A 366 10.84 -33.02 22.67
CA VAL A 366 9.68 -32.77 23.54
C VAL A 366 9.36 -33.94 24.46
N ALA A 367 9.73 -35.18 24.09
CA ALA A 367 9.51 -36.36 24.94
C ALA A 367 10.38 -36.39 26.20
N ARG A 368 11.39 -35.51 26.29
CA ARG A 368 12.24 -35.43 27.47
C ARG A 368 11.46 -34.89 28.67
N ARG A 369 11.68 -35.47 29.84
CA ARG A 369 11.02 -35.03 31.09
C ARG A 369 11.35 -33.59 31.46
N ASP A 370 12.57 -33.14 31.15
CA ASP A 370 13.04 -31.78 31.43
C ASP A 370 12.55 -30.73 30.41
N PHE A 371 11.80 -31.13 29.37
CA PHE A 371 11.30 -30.20 28.37
C PHE A 371 10.30 -29.20 28.95
N VAL A 372 9.44 -29.65 29.87
CA VAL A 372 8.43 -28.80 30.54
C VAL A 372 8.96 -28.10 31.80
N ASP A 373 10.25 -28.25 32.11
CA ASP A 373 10.87 -27.61 33.27
C ASP A 373 11.11 -26.12 32.97
N ALA A 374 10.27 -25.26 33.54
CA ALA A 374 10.37 -23.82 33.38
C ALA A 374 10.25 -23.08 34.72
N SER A 375 10.87 -21.91 34.78
CA SER A 375 10.91 -21.06 35.98
C SER A 375 9.57 -20.39 36.32
N THR A 376 8.61 -20.35 35.39
CA THR A 376 7.30 -19.74 35.60
C THR A 376 6.16 -20.68 35.17
N PRO A 377 5.02 -20.67 35.89
CA PRO A 377 3.86 -21.50 35.54
C PRO A 377 3.34 -21.25 34.11
N ALA A 378 3.33 -19.99 33.67
CA ALA A 378 2.87 -19.64 32.32
C ALA A 378 3.75 -20.23 31.22
N LYS A 379 5.08 -20.23 31.42
CA LYS A 379 6.03 -20.84 30.46
C LYS A 379 5.94 -22.36 30.49
N GLN A 380 5.78 -22.95 31.68
CA GLN A 380 5.57 -24.39 31.83
C GLN A 380 4.30 -24.85 31.09
N GLU A 381 3.21 -24.11 31.23
CA GLU A 381 1.94 -24.42 30.56
C GLU A 381 2.04 -24.30 29.03
N LYS A 382 2.75 -23.29 28.52
CA LYS A 382 3.05 -23.19 27.07
C LYS A 382 3.87 -24.39 26.58
N LEU A 383 4.89 -24.81 27.32
CA LEU A 383 5.70 -25.98 26.97
C LEU A 383 4.91 -27.29 27.02
N ARG A 384 3.97 -27.43 27.97
CA ARG A 384 3.05 -28.58 28.01
C ARG A 384 2.17 -28.64 26.78
N ARG A 385 1.55 -27.53 26.36
CA ARG A 385 0.74 -27.50 25.13
C ARG A 385 1.55 -27.90 23.89
N VAL A 386 2.78 -27.42 23.76
CA VAL A 386 3.68 -27.81 22.67
C VAL A 386 4.04 -29.30 22.74
N GLN A 387 4.32 -29.82 23.94
CA GLN A 387 4.57 -31.25 24.16
C GLN A 387 3.36 -32.10 23.78
N ASP A 388 2.16 -31.74 24.25
CA ASP A 388 0.91 -32.45 23.96
C ASP A 388 0.58 -32.42 22.45
N PHE A 389 0.85 -31.31 21.78
CA PHE A 389 0.64 -31.18 20.33
C PHE A 389 1.58 -32.11 19.54
N VAL A 390 2.88 -32.08 19.81
CA VAL A 390 3.89 -32.87 19.06
C VAL A 390 3.81 -34.36 19.39
N LEU A 391 3.46 -34.72 20.64
CA LEU A 391 3.25 -36.12 21.03
C LEU A 391 1.85 -36.65 20.68
N GLY A 392 0.97 -35.81 20.15
CA GLY A 392 -0.39 -36.19 19.77
C GLY A 392 -0.41 -37.18 18.60
N GLU A 393 -1.34 -38.15 18.65
CA GLU A 393 -1.47 -39.20 17.64
C GLU A 393 -1.75 -38.66 16.23
N SER A 394 -2.41 -37.50 16.14
CA SER A 394 -2.77 -36.86 14.87
C SER A 394 -1.73 -35.86 14.35
N PHE A 395 -0.64 -35.59 15.09
CA PHE A 395 0.30 -34.49 14.80
C PHE A 395 0.71 -34.44 13.33
N VAL A 396 1.28 -35.54 12.82
CA VAL A 396 1.79 -35.62 11.44
C VAL A 396 0.66 -35.48 10.42
N GLN A 397 -0.46 -36.18 10.66
CA GLN A 397 -1.59 -36.17 9.74
C GLN A 397 -2.25 -34.78 9.67
N ASP A 398 -2.32 -34.07 10.79
CA ASP A 398 -2.86 -32.71 10.87
C ASP A 398 -1.96 -31.73 10.08
N LEU A 399 -0.63 -31.89 10.14
CA LEU A 399 0.30 -31.10 9.31
C LEU A 399 0.13 -31.39 7.82
N ILE A 400 0.04 -32.67 7.43
CA ILE A 400 -0.16 -33.08 6.04
C ILE A 400 -1.49 -32.55 5.50
N ASN A 401 -2.56 -32.68 6.27
CA ASN A 401 -3.89 -32.18 5.91
C ASN A 401 -3.92 -30.65 5.79
N SER A 402 -3.24 -29.95 6.71
CA SER A 402 -3.09 -28.49 6.66
C SER A 402 -2.38 -28.04 5.38
N LEU A 403 -1.28 -28.71 5.03
CA LEU A 403 -0.54 -28.46 3.80
C LEU A 403 -1.37 -28.76 2.55
N ALA A 404 -2.14 -29.85 2.54
CA ALA A 404 -3.00 -30.20 1.42
C ALA A 404 -4.06 -29.12 1.13
N ILE A 405 -4.57 -28.44 2.17
CA ILE A 405 -5.54 -27.36 2.02
C ILE A 405 -4.88 -26.02 1.63
N LEU A 406 -3.77 -25.65 2.28
CA LEU A 406 -3.18 -24.32 2.13
C LEU A 406 -2.22 -24.19 0.94
N ARG A 407 -1.55 -25.28 0.55
CA ARG A 407 -0.54 -25.27 -0.52
C ARG A 407 -1.10 -24.82 -1.89
N PRO A 408 -2.30 -25.24 -2.34
CA PRO A 408 -2.87 -24.75 -3.58
C PRO A 408 -3.01 -23.21 -3.62
N LEU A 409 -3.47 -22.59 -2.52
CA LEU A 409 -3.60 -21.14 -2.41
C LEU A 409 -2.23 -20.45 -2.41
N GLN A 410 -1.26 -20.98 -1.66
CA GLN A 410 0.08 -20.44 -1.60
C GLN A 410 0.79 -20.52 -2.96
N GLN A 411 0.56 -21.58 -3.74
CA GLN A 411 1.08 -21.73 -5.10
C GLN A 411 0.49 -20.70 -6.05
N GLN A 412 -0.83 -20.49 -6.01
CA GLN A 412 -1.48 -19.45 -6.82
C GLN A 412 -0.98 -18.05 -6.42
N LEU A 413 -0.86 -17.77 -5.12
CA LEU A 413 -0.32 -16.50 -4.64
C LEU A 413 1.10 -16.26 -5.16
N LYS A 414 1.97 -17.27 -5.05
CA LYS A 414 3.35 -17.21 -5.54
C LYS A 414 3.39 -16.97 -7.05
N HIS A 415 2.56 -17.68 -7.83
CA HIS A 415 2.45 -17.51 -9.28
C HIS A 415 2.12 -16.07 -9.66
N PHE A 416 1.14 -15.44 -9.01
CA PHE A 416 0.80 -14.04 -9.28
C PHE A 416 1.83 -13.02 -8.78
N GLN A 417 2.66 -13.37 -7.80
CA GLN A 417 3.73 -12.50 -7.28
C GLN A 417 5.02 -12.55 -8.10
N GLU A 418 5.41 -13.75 -8.56
CA GLU A 418 6.70 -14.01 -9.20
C GLU A 418 6.60 -14.04 -10.72
N ASP A 419 5.67 -14.84 -11.27
CA ASP A 419 5.56 -15.08 -12.71
C ASP A 419 4.82 -13.95 -13.43
N ARG A 420 4.02 -13.18 -12.68
CA ARG A 420 3.27 -12.01 -13.16
C ARG A 420 2.40 -12.34 -14.39
N PRO A 421 1.51 -13.34 -14.28
CA PRO A 421 0.65 -13.75 -15.38
C PRO A 421 -0.30 -12.61 -15.79
N PRO A 422 -0.80 -12.65 -17.03
CA PRO A 422 -1.78 -11.67 -17.52
C PRO A 422 -3.10 -11.76 -16.74
N LEU A 423 -3.87 -10.67 -16.80
CA LEU A 423 -5.16 -10.54 -16.13
C LEU A 423 -6.18 -11.63 -16.52
N SER A 424 -6.03 -12.23 -17.72
CA SER A 424 -6.86 -13.33 -18.21
C SER A 424 -6.77 -14.59 -17.36
N GLN A 425 -5.65 -14.83 -16.67
CA GLN A 425 -5.47 -16.04 -15.86
C GLN A 425 -6.17 -15.99 -14.49
N VAL A 426 -6.70 -14.83 -14.09
CA VAL A 426 -7.40 -14.69 -12.79
C VAL A 426 -8.68 -15.52 -12.74
N PHE A 427 -9.48 -15.54 -13.81
CA PHE A 427 -10.71 -16.34 -13.83
C PHE A 427 -10.43 -17.86 -13.71
N PRO A 428 -9.58 -18.46 -14.57
CA PRO A 428 -9.31 -19.89 -14.51
C PRO A 428 -8.57 -20.29 -13.23
N SER A 429 -7.69 -19.45 -12.67
CA SER A 429 -7.02 -19.80 -11.40
C SER A 429 -7.99 -20.05 -10.25
N TYR A 430 -9.11 -19.33 -10.20
CA TYR A 430 -10.15 -19.57 -9.19
C TYR A 430 -10.99 -20.80 -9.51
N LEU A 431 -11.25 -21.10 -10.78
CA LEU A 431 -11.90 -22.36 -11.17
C LEU A 431 -11.05 -23.57 -10.79
N ASP A 432 -9.74 -23.50 -11.02
CA ASP A 432 -8.79 -24.56 -10.66
C ASP A 432 -8.78 -24.80 -9.15
N LEU A 433 -8.80 -23.74 -8.33
CA LEU A 433 -8.93 -23.87 -6.87
C LEU A 433 -10.22 -24.59 -6.48
N LEU A 434 -11.36 -24.22 -7.06
CA LEU A 434 -12.64 -24.87 -6.81
C LEU A 434 -12.62 -26.36 -7.21
N ALA A 435 -12.01 -26.70 -8.35
CA ALA A 435 -11.85 -28.07 -8.81
C ALA A 435 -10.96 -28.88 -7.86
N VAL A 436 -9.83 -28.30 -7.43
CA VAL A 436 -8.90 -28.91 -6.46
C VAL A 436 -9.62 -29.26 -5.16
N TYR A 437 -10.32 -28.31 -4.54
CA TYR A 437 -11.03 -28.57 -3.28
C TYR A 437 -12.21 -29.54 -3.43
N SER A 438 -12.92 -29.49 -4.56
CA SER A 438 -14.01 -30.42 -4.84
C SER A 438 -13.52 -31.87 -4.91
N SER A 439 -12.32 -32.08 -5.45
CA SER A 439 -11.71 -33.41 -5.62
C SER A 439 -11.17 -34.03 -4.32
N MET A 440 -11.00 -33.27 -3.23
CA MET A 440 -10.40 -33.78 -1.99
C MET A 440 -11.33 -34.75 -1.22
N GLU A 441 -11.21 -36.06 -1.41
CA GLU A 441 -12.15 -37.05 -0.83
C GLU A 441 -12.19 -37.09 0.70
N TRP A 442 -11.06 -36.80 1.37
CA TRP A 442 -10.95 -36.85 2.83
C TRP A 442 -11.58 -35.64 3.54
N VAL A 443 -11.87 -34.55 2.82
CA VAL A 443 -12.50 -33.34 3.37
C VAL A 443 -14.01 -33.52 3.38
N SER A 444 -14.66 -33.20 4.50
CA SER A 444 -16.11 -33.39 4.62
C SER A 444 -16.87 -32.48 3.66
N LYS A 445 -18.09 -32.89 3.28
CA LYS A 445 -18.98 -32.08 2.41
C LYS A 445 -19.23 -30.68 2.99
N LYS A 446 -19.32 -30.57 4.32
CA LYS A 446 -19.53 -29.29 5.01
C LYS A 446 -18.32 -28.38 4.87
N GLU A 447 -17.12 -28.89 5.10
CA GLU A 447 -15.87 -28.11 4.98
C GLU A 447 -15.62 -27.70 3.53
N LYS A 448 -15.86 -28.58 2.56
CA LYS A 448 -15.80 -28.22 1.13
C LYS A 448 -16.74 -27.06 0.81
N ALA A 449 -17.96 -27.06 1.31
CA ALA A 449 -18.90 -25.97 1.09
C ALA A 449 -18.42 -24.65 1.70
N LEU A 450 -17.80 -24.67 2.89
CA LEU A 450 -17.21 -23.49 3.52
C LEU A 450 -16.04 -22.94 2.69
N ILE A 451 -15.10 -23.80 2.28
CA ILE A 451 -13.97 -23.41 1.44
C ILE A 451 -14.47 -22.82 0.11
N THR A 452 -15.42 -23.48 -0.56
CA THR A 452 -16.03 -22.99 -1.80
C THR A 452 -16.68 -21.62 -1.63
N SER A 453 -17.35 -21.37 -0.50
CA SER A 453 -17.91 -20.04 -0.17
C SER A 453 -16.81 -18.99 -0.10
N CYS A 454 -15.74 -19.24 0.66
CA CYS A 454 -14.61 -18.32 0.77
C CYS A 454 -13.96 -18.01 -0.59
N VAL A 455 -13.70 -19.05 -1.40
CA VAL A 455 -13.10 -18.89 -2.74
C VAL A 455 -14.00 -18.03 -3.63
N THR A 456 -15.30 -18.30 -3.63
CA THR A 456 -16.29 -17.58 -4.46
C THR A 456 -16.45 -16.13 -4.00
N GLU A 457 -16.60 -15.89 -2.70
CA GLU A 457 -16.76 -14.55 -2.13
C GLU A 457 -15.52 -13.67 -2.40
N ARG A 458 -14.31 -14.23 -2.26
CA ARG A 458 -13.07 -13.49 -2.55
C ARG A 458 -12.90 -13.21 -4.04
N PHE A 459 -13.28 -14.15 -4.89
CA PHE A 459 -13.32 -13.91 -6.33
C PHE A 459 -14.29 -12.78 -6.70
N ASP A 460 -15.53 -12.85 -6.21
CA ASP A 460 -16.56 -11.84 -6.48
C ASP A 460 -16.16 -10.45 -5.95
N ALA A 461 -15.44 -10.40 -4.82
CA ALA A 461 -14.93 -9.15 -4.24
C ALA A 461 -13.89 -8.45 -5.14
N ILE A 462 -13.13 -9.19 -5.95
CA ILE A 462 -12.11 -8.62 -6.85
C ILE A 462 -12.54 -8.56 -8.32
N TYR A 463 -13.55 -9.33 -8.71
CA TYR A 463 -13.96 -9.41 -10.10
C TYR A 463 -14.39 -8.04 -10.63
N GLY A 464 -13.80 -7.66 -11.75
CA GLY A 464 -14.05 -6.44 -12.47
C GLY A 464 -14.10 -6.80 -13.94
N ASP A 465 -14.83 -6.03 -14.72
CA ASP A 465 -15.10 -6.37 -16.13
C ASP A 465 -13.81 -6.48 -16.96
N SER A 466 -12.70 -5.88 -16.51
CA SER A 466 -11.36 -6.07 -17.08
C SER A 466 -10.87 -7.53 -17.05
N HIS A 467 -11.15 -8.28 -15.98
CA HIS A 467 -10.85 -9.72 -15.90
C HIS A 467 -11.59 -10.48 -16.99
N GLY A 468 -12.88 -10.17 -17.19
CA GLY A 468 -13.70 -10.77 -18.24
C GLY A 468 -13.25 -10.39 -19.65
N VAL A 469 -12.93 -9.11 -19.90
CA VAL A 469 -12.39 -8.66 -21.20
C VAL A 469 -11.07 -9.37 -21.51
N ALA A 470 -10.14 -9.44 -20.54
CA ALA A 470 -8.88 -10.14 -20.71
C ALA A 470 -9.11 -11.62 -21.05
N TYR A 471 -10.02 -12.27 -20.33
CA TYR A 471 -10.35 -13.68 -20.52
C TYR A 471 -11.05 -13.97 -21.86
N VAL A 472 -11.86 -13.04 -22.38
CA VAL A 472 -12.46 -13.14 -23.72
C VAL A 472 -11.43 -12.94 -24.84
N LEU A 473 -10.47 -12.02 -24.64
CA LEU A 473 -9.44 -11.72 -25.63
C LEU A 473 -8.24 -12.68 -25.59
N ASP A 474 -8.13 -13.52 -24.58
CA ASP A 474 -7.08 -14.52 -24.49
C ASP A 474 -7.42 -15.71 -25.41
N PRO A 475 -6.54 -16.07 -26.37
CA PRO A 475 -6.79 -17.15 -27.30
C PRO A 475 -6.99 -18.51 -26.60
N LEU A 476 -6.43 -18.71 -25.41
CA LEU A 476 -6.57 -19.96 -24.66
C LEU A 476 -7.98 -20.16 -24.08
N TYR A 477 -8.71 -19.07 -23.86
CA TYR A 477 -9.91 -19.09 -23.04
C TYR A 477 -11.17 -18.63 -23.77
N LEU A 478 -11.09 -17.59 -24.61
CA LEU A 478 -12.21 -17.09 -25.42
C LEU A 478 -13.52 -16.83 -24.65
N GLY A 479 -13.45 -16.59 -23.34
CA GLY A 479 -14.62 -16.41 -22.49
C GLY A 479 -15.36 -17.70 -22.11
N GLU A 480 -14.76 -18.88 -22.29
CA GLU A 480 -15.37 -20.17 -21.98
C GLU A 480 -15.73 -20.28 -20.49
N GLY A 481 -16.96 -20.71 -20.18
CA GLY A 481 -17.45 -20.84 -18.81
C GLY A 481 -17.96 -19.54 -18.16
N LEU A 482 -17.87 -18.38 -18.83
CA LEU A 482 -18.56 -17.18 -18.34
C LEU A 482 -20.08 -17.35 -18.41
N ASP A 483 -20.76 -16.96 -17.34
CA ASP A 483 -22.23 -16.88 -17.33
C ASP A 483 -22.72 -15.75 -18.25
N GLU A 484 -23.97 -15.87 -18.72
CA GLU A 484 -24.57 -14.95 -19.70
C GLU A 484 -24.54 -13.49 -19.23
N ARG A 485 -24.72 -13.26 -17.93
CA ARG A 485 -24.71 -11.92 -17.35
C ARG A 485 -23.30 -11.31 -17.39
N LYS A 486 -22.25 -12.10 -17.10
CA LYS A 486 -20.85 -11.66 -17.22
C LYS A 486 -20.48 -11.42 -18.68
N LYS A 487 -20.87 -12.31 -19.61
CA LYS A 487 -20.63 -12.13 -21.05
C LYS A 487 -21.21 -10.83 -21.57
N GLN A 488 -22.49 -10.56 -21.30
CA GLN A 488 -23.13 -9.32 -21.73
C GLN A 488 -22.46 -8.06 -21.16
N LYS A 489 -22.00 -8.11 -19.90
CA LYS A 489 -21.26 -6.98 -19.30
C LYS A 489 -19.92 -6.73 -19.98
N VAL A 490 -19.19 -7.80 -20.30
CA VAL A 490 -17.91 -7.73 -21.01
C VAL A 490 -18.10 -7.14 -22.40
N GLU A 491 -19.07 -7.63 -23.16
CA GLU A 491 -19.38 -7.12 -24.50
C GLU A 491 -19.81 -5.65 -24.46
N ASN A 492 -20.67 -5.27 -23.52
CA ASN A 492 -21.08 -3.87 -23.33
C ASN A 492 -19.87 -2.96 -23.00
N LEU A 493 -18.90 -3.46 -22.24
CA LEU A 493 -17.68 -2.72 -21.93
C LEU A 493 -16.79 -2.57 -23.17
N ILE A 494 -16.66 -3.62 -23.99
CA ILE A 494 -15.91 -3.59 -25.25
C ILE A 494 -16.51 -2.54 -26.19
N VAL A 495 -17.84 -2.55 -26.38
CA VAL A 495 -18.55 -1.56 -27.20
C VAL A 495 -18.30 -0.14 -26.68
N ARG A 496 -18.50 0.08 -25.38
CA ARG A 496 -18.32 1.39 -24.75
C ARG A 496 -16.89 1.93 -24.90
N PHE A 497 -15.89 1.05 -24.83
CA PHE A 497 -14.48 1.45 -24.98
C PHE A 497 -14.24 2.12 -26.34
N TYR A 498 -14.86 1.63 -27.42
CA TYR A 498 -14.73 2.19 -28.78
C TYR A 498 -15.66 3.36 -29.06
N GLU A 499 -16.89 3.33 -28.56
CA GLU A 499 -17.80 4.47 -28.67
C GLU A 499 -17.18 5.75 -28.08
N GLN A 500 -16.42 5.61 -26.99
CA GLN A 500 -15.68 6.71 -26.36
C GLN A 500 -14.51 7.24 -27.20
N GLU A 501 -14.00 6.46 -28.15
CA GLU A 501 -12.97 6.90 -29.10
C GLU A 501 -13.57 7.52 -30.37
N GLY A 502 -14.91 7.60 -30.48
CA GLY A 502 -15.61 8.27 -31.58
C GLY A 502 -15.77 7.40 -32.84
N HIS A 503 -15.58 6.09 -32.70
CA HIS A 503 -15.67 5.12 -33.78
C HIS A 503 -17.00 4.36 -33.70
N SER A 504 -17.80 4.39 -34.77
CA SER A 504 -18.94 3.48 -34.96
C SER A 504 -18.44 2.28 -35.76
N VAL A 505 -17.86 1.31 -35.03
CA VAL A 505 -17.30 0.09 -35.60
C VAL A 505 -18.11 -1.08 -35.07
N ASP A 506 -18.38 -2.07 -35.93
CA ASP A 506 -18.94 -3.35 -35.51
C ASP A 506 -17.89 -4.20 -34.79
N ILE A 507 -17.55 -3.77 -33.57
CA ILE A 507 -16.52 -4.44 -32.75
C ILE A 507 -16.95 -5.84 -32.30
N LEU A 508 -18.26 -6.08 -32.19
CA LEU A 508 -18.78 -7.39 -31.85
C LEU A 508 -18.69 -8.35 -33.03
N GLY A 509 -18.92 -7.87 -34.26
CA GLY A 509 -18.58 -8.63 -35.48
C GLY A 509 -17.10 -8.98 -35.54
N GLU A 510 -16.21 -8.02 -35.29
CA GLU A 510 -14.76 -8.26 -35.22
C GLU A 510 -14.39 -9.31 -34.15
N LEU A 511 -15.10 -9.31 -33.01
CA LEU A 511 -14.88 -10.27 -31.92
C LEU A 511 -15.30 -11.70 -32.30
N GLU A 512 -16.39 -11.87 -33.03
CA GLU A 512 -16.83 -13.18 -33.51
C GLU A 512 -15.89 -13.73 -34.59
N GLU A 513 -15.44 -12.87 -35.52
CA GLU A 513 -14.42 -13.24 -36.51
C GLU A 513 -13.11 -13.66 -35.84
N TYR A 514 -12.69 -12.94 -34.78
CA TYR A 514 -11.54 -13.30 -33.98
C TYR A 514 -11.68 -14.69 -33.33
N LYS A 515 -12.82 -14.96 -32.67
CA LYS A 515 -13.07 -16.26 -32.04
C LYS A 515 -13.02 -17.40 -33.06
N ALA A 516 -13.64 -17.23 -34.22
CA ALA A 516 -13.62 -18.21 -35.30
C ALA A 516 -12.18 -18.48 -35.79
N MET A 517 -11.38 -17.43 -35.97
CA MET A 517 -9.97 -17.54 -36.35
C MET A 517 -9.14 -18.32 -35.31
N VAL A 518 -9.35 -18.07 -34.02
CA VAL A 518 -8.62 -18.80 -32.96
C VAL A 518 -8.96 -20.29 -32.97
N ILE A 519 -10.22 -20.64 -33.19
CA ILE A 519 -10.65 -22.04 -33.33
C ILE A 519 -9.95 -22.69 -34.52
N GLU A 520 -9.90 -22.00 -35.66
CA GLU A 520 -9.18 -22.50 -36.84
C GLU A 520 -7.67 -22.69 -36.56
N VAL A 521 -7.02 -21.76 -35.86
CA VAL A 521 -5.60 -21.89 -35.48
C VAL A 521 -5.37 -23.09 -34.56
N LYS A 522 -6.27 -23.31 -33.59
CA LYS A 522 -6.21 -24.46 -32.68
C LYS A 522 -6.28 -25.79 -33.44
N ASP A 523 -7.14 -25.88 -34.44
CA ASP A 523 -7.36 -27.12 -35.20
C ASP A 523 -6.31 -27.33 -36.32
N SER A 524 -5.82 -26.26 -36.94
CA SER A 524 -4.92 -26.32 -38.10
C SER A 524 -3.43 -26.21 -37.76
N ASN A 525 -3.07 -25.61 -36.62
CA ASN A 525 -1.68 -25.34 -36.24
C ASN A 525 -1.37 -25.74 -34.78
N GLN A 526 -1.38 -27.06 -34.55
CA GLN A 526 -1.12 -27.65 -33.23
C GLN A 526 0.23 -27.23 -32.62
N ALA A 527 1.27 -27.05 -33.44
CA ALA A 527 2.59 -26.65 -32.97
C ALA A 527 2.57 -25.24 -32.35
N TYR A 528 1.92 -24.29 -33.03
CA TYR A 528 1.74 -22.94 -32.48
C TYR A 528 0.82 -22.95 -31.25
N TRP A 529 -0.24 -23.76 -31.27
CA TRP A 529 -1.13 -23.92 -30.12
C TRP A 529 -0.39 -24.42 -28.86
N GLN A 530 0.53 -25.37 -29.00
CA GLN A 530 1.38 -25.83 -27.89
C GLN A 530 2.29 -24.73 -27.33
N LEU A 531 2.74 -23.78 -28.16
CA LEU A 531 3.51 -22.62 -27.70
C LEU A 531 2.66 -21.67 -26.85
N LEU A 532 1.39 -21.47 -27.22
CA LEU A 532 0.44 -20.72 -26.39
C LEU A 532 0.18 -21.43 -25.06
N GLN A 533 -0.09 -22.73 -25.09
CA GLN A 533 -0.38 -23.52 -23.87
C GLN A 533 0.80 -23.58 -22.89
N SER A 534 2.03 -23.61 -23.40
CA SER A 534 3.24 -23.60 -22.57
C SER A 534 3.62 -22.21 -22.06
N GLY A 535 2.94 -21.15 -22.54
CA GLY A 535 3.29 -19.75 -22.24
C GLY A 535 4.52 -19.24 -22.98
N ALA A 536 5.09 -20.01 -23.91
CA ALA A 536 6.21 -19.58 -24.75
C ALA A 536 5.82 -18.42 -25.69
N VAL A 537 4.54 -18.33 -26.04
CA VAL A 537 3.93 -17.17 -26.67
C VAL A 537 2.93 -16.56 -25.69
N SER A 538 3.17 -15.33 -25.26
CA SER A 538 2.24 -14.62 -24.38
C SER A 538 0.99 -14.17 -25.14
N PRO A 539 -0.15 -13.94 -24.46
CA PRO A 539 -1.32 -13.34 -25.12
C PRO A 539 -0.99 -12.02 -25.80
N ASN A 540 -0.10 -11.21 -25.21
CA ASN A 540 0.33 -9.96 -25.81
C ASN A 540 1.08 -10.19 -27.14
N ASP A 541 2.03 -11.13 -27.18
CA ASP A 541 2.78 -11.46 -28.41
C ASP A 541 1.87 -12.05 -29.49
N PHE A 542 0.90 -12.87 -29.09
CA PHE A 542 -0.13 -13.38 -29.99
C PHE A 542 -0.87 -12.21 -30.68
N TRP A 543 -1.28 -11.19 -29.92
CA TRP A 543 -1.96 -10.02 -30.47
C TRP A 543 -1.05 -9.15 -31.35
N VAL A 544 0.28 -9.15 -31.16
CA VAL A 544 1.23 -8.40 -32.02
C VAL A 544 1.13 -8.78 -33.50
N GLU A 545 0.89 -10.06 -33.77
CA GLU A 545 0.81 -10.59 -35.13
C GLU A 545 -0.56 -10.37 -35.79
N ARG A 546 -1.60 -10.01 -35.03
CA ARG A 546 -3.01 -10.01 -35.50
C ARG A 546 -3.49 -8.62 -35.92
N ARG A 547 -2.79 -8.04 -36.90
CA ARG A 547 -3.08 -6.68 -37.43
C ARG A 547 -4.40 -6.55 -38.17
N GLN A 548 -5.03 -7.66 -38.55
CA GLN A 548 -6.35 -7.66 -39.18
C GLN A 548 -7.46 -7.21 -38.22
N PHE A 549 -7.26 -7.40 -36.92
CA PHE A 549 -8.20 -7.00 -35.87
C PHE A 549 -7.71 -5.71 -35.19
N GLN A 550 -7.67 -4.62 -35.95
CA GLN A 550 -7.00 -3.38 -35.52
C GLN A 550 -7.58 -2.80 -34.22
N HIS A 551 -8.91 -2.88 -34.07
CA HIS A 551 -9.56 -2.40 -32.87
C HIS A 551 -9.24 -3.37 -31.74
N LEU A 552 -9.66 -4.65 -31.83
CA LEU A 552 -9.44 -5.60 -30.75
C LEU A 552 -7.97 -5.69 -30.29
N GLN A 553 -7.01 -5.54 -31.21
CA GLN A 553 -5.58 -5.43 -30.89
C GLN A 553 -5.26 -4.27 -29.95
N GLN A 554 -5.81 -3.07 -30.18
CA GLN A 554 -5.60 -1.91 -29.29
C GLN A 554 -6.19 -2.13 -27.89
N LEU A 555 -7.37 -2.76 -27.82
CA LEU A 555 -7.97 -3.14 -26.55
C LEU A 555 -7.14 -4.21 -25.85
N ALA A 556 -6.71 -5.25 -26.57
CA ALA A 556 -5.87 -6.31 -26.05
C ALA A 556 -4.56 -5.77 -25.46
N TYR A 557 -3.83 -4.90 -26.17
CA TYR A 557 -2.63 -4.25 -25.63
C TYR A 557 -2.94 -3.43 -24.37
N THR A 558 -4.09 -2.77 -24.32
CA THR A 558 -4.46 -1.97 -23.16
C THR A 558 -4.75 -2.86 -21.96
N VAL A 559 -5.46 -3.97 -22.16
CA VAL A 559 -5.90 -4.88 -21.09
C VAL A 559 -4.77 -5.79 -20.62
N PHE A 560 -3.93 -6.33 -21.51
CA PHE A 560 -2.79 -7.17 -21.13
C PHE A 560 -1.63 -6.37 -20.51
N ALA A 561 -1.61 -5.05 -20.67
CA ALA A 561 -0.71 -4.18 -19.92
C ALA A 561 -1.17 -3.90 -18.47
N LEU A 562 -2.41 -4.28 -18.11
CA LEU A 562 -2.92 -4.11 -16.75
C LEU A 562 -2.36 -5.19 -15.81
N PRO A 563 -1.84 -4.82 -14.63
CA PRO A 563 -1.35 -5.79 -13.66
C PRO A 563 -2.52 -6.51 -12.98
N ALA A 564 -2.41 -7.82 -12.73
CA ALA A 564 -3.40 -8.55 -11.94
C ALA A 564 -3.38 -8.18 -10.43
N SER A 565 -2.30 -7.56 -9.96
CA SER A 565 -2.10 -7.20 -8.56
C SER A 565 -1.59 -5.76 -8.40
N SER A 566 -2.10 -5.05 -7.39
CA SER A 566 -1.55 -3.77 -6.96
C SER A 566 -0.18 -3.89 -6.29
N SER A 567 0.16 -5.08 -5.76
CA SER A 567 1.40 -5.35 -5.03
C SER A 567 2.55 -5.86 -5.91
N CYS A 568 2.40 -5.77 -7.23
CA CYS A 568 3.36 -6.30 -8.20
C CYS A 568 4.03 -5.17 -9.00
N PRO A 569 5.36 -5.20 -9.21
CA PRO A 569 6.31 -6.21 -8.74
C PRO A 569 6.58 -6.15 -7.23
N SER A 570 7.00 -7.29 -6.67
CA SER A 570 7.43 -7.42 -5.27
C SER A 570 8.85 -6.84 -5.07
N PRO A 571 9.19 -6.24 -3.91
CA PRO A 571 8.30 -5.98 -2.76
C PRO A 571 7.27 -4.89 -3.06
N SER A 572 6.09 -4.98 -2.47
CA SER A 572 5.00 -4.03 -2.73
C SER A 572 5.32 -2.62 -2.21
N PHE A 573 4.59 -1.59 -2.64
CA PHE A 573 4.84 -0.25 -2.10
C PHE A 573 4.46 -0.15 -0.63
N ALA A 574 3.47 -0.92 -0.16
CA ALA A 574 3.15 -1.03 1.26
C ALA A 574 4.33 -1.57 2.08
N GLU A 575 4.96 -2.68 1.65
CA GLU A 575 6.12 -3.27 2.33
C GLU A 575 7.32 -2.31 2.34
N GLN A 576 7.58 -1.67 1.21
CA GLN A 576 8.64 -0.68 1.08
C GLN A 576 8.37 0.56 1.96
N GLY A 577 7.14 1.07 1.94
CA GLY A 577 6.70 2.20 2.77
C GLY A 577 6.82 1.90 4.26
N PHE A 578 6.39 0.71 4.70
CA PHE A 578 6.53 0.28 6.08
C PHE A 578 7.99 0.15 6.52
N THR A 579 8.87 -0.33 5.64
CA THR A 579 10.31 -0.39 5.94
C THR A 579 10.87 1.01 6.25
N VAL A 580 10.45 2.03 5.50
CA VAL A 580 10.85 3.41 5.75
C VAL A 580 10.18 3.95 7.02
N HIS A 581 8.86 3.76 7.18
CA HIS A 581 8.12 4.25 8.34
C HIS A 581 8.62 3.63 9.65
N SER A 582 8.80 2.31 9.72
CA SER A 582 9.31 1.62 10.92
C SER A 582 10.67 2.15 11.39
N ARG A 583 11.54 2.60 10.48
CA ARG A 583 12.87 3.14 10.80
C ARG A 583 12.85 4.64 11.13
N PHE A 584 11.99 5.42 10.48
CA PHE A 584 12.06 6.88 10.48
C PHE A 584 10.84 7.60 11.04
N TYR A 585 9.74 6.90 11.38
CA TYR A 585 8.48 7.51 11.82
C TYR A 585 8.64 8.47 13.02
N ASN A 586 9.46 8.10 14.01
CA ASN A 586 9.72 8.94 15.18
C ASN A 586 10.89 9.94 14.97
N LYS A 587 11.53 9.94 13.80
CA LYS A 587 12.75 10.71 13.51
C LYS A 587 12.52 11.85 12.52
N LEU A 588 11.59 11.70 11.58
CA LEU A 588 11.32 12.66 10.50
C LEU A 588 9.91 13.24 10.62
N THR A 589 9.70 14.44 10.08
CA THR A 589 8.33 14.97 9.91
C THR A 589 7.57 14.16 8.86
N PRO A 590 6.23 14.16 8.87
CA PRO A 590 5.44 13.43 7.85
C PRO A 590 5.79 13.81 6.41
N GLU A 591 6.07 15.09 6.15
CA GLU A 591 6.47 15.56 4.82
C GLU A 591 7.84 15.02 4.41
N GLN A 592 8.82 15.04 5.32
CA GLN A 592 10.15 14.46 5.06
C GLN A 592 10.08 12.95 4.86
N LEU A 593 9.24 12.26 5.64
CA LEU A 593 9.02 10.83 5.54
C LEU A 593 8.43 10.46 4.18
N GLN A 594 7.43 11.20 3.70
CA GLN A 594 6.85 11.00 2.38
C GLN A 594 7.89 11.19 1.25
N LYS A 595 8.74 12.22 1.34
CA LYS A 595 9.84 12.46 0.38
C LYS A 595 10.84 11.31 0.38
N LEU A 596 11.23 10.85 1.56
CA LEU A 596 12.15 9.71 1.72
C LEU A 596 11.55 8.42 1.15
N THR A 597 10.29 8.12 1.46
CA THR A 597 9.56 6.97 0.90
C THR A 597 9.52 7.04 -0.62
N ASN A 598 9.24 8.21 -1.21
CA ASN A 598 9.26 8.38 -2.66
C ASN A 598 10.64 8.06 -3.26
N ILE A 599 11.72 8.57 -2.67
CA ILE A 599 13.08 8.30 -3.15
C ILE A 599 13.39 6.81 -3.00
N TYR A 600 13.14 6.21 -1.84
CA TYR A 600 13.40 4.80 -1.56
C TYR A 600 12.69 3.87 -2.57
N CYS A 601 11.37 4.02 -2.72
CA CYS A 601 10.56 3.19 -3.61
C CYS A 601 10.91 3.36 -5.11
N ASN A 602 11.45 4.51 -5.50
CA ASN A 602 11.81 4.80 -6.89
C ASN A 602 13.30 4.59 -7.21
N SER A 603 14.16 4.42 -6.20
CA SER A 603 15.61 4.25 -6.37
C SER A 603 16.07 2.80 -6.46
N ARG A 604 15.34 1.84 -5.89
CA ARG A 604 15.70 0.40 -5.89
C ARG A 604 15.57 -0.29 -7.27
N ARG A 605 15.73 0.43 -8.37
CA ARG A 605 15.53 -0.06 -9.73
C ARG A 605 16.83 -0.05 -10.50
N GLY A 606 17.37 -1.24 -10.75
CA GLY A 606 18.50 -1.47 -11.65
C GLY A 606 19.63 -2.35 -11.13
N GLU A 607 19.60 -2.80 -9.88
CA GLU A 607 20.61 -3.70 -9.32
C GLU A 607 19.91 -4.96 -8.79
N SER A 608 20.07 -6.07 -9.51
CA SER A 608 19.89 -7.40 -8.95
C SER A 608 20.87 -7.57 -7.78
N GLU A 609 20.35 -8.15 -6.69
CA GLU A 609 21.05 -8.52 -5.46
C GLU A 609 21.50 -7.36 -4.55
N VAL A 610 20.95 -7.34 -3.32
CA VAL A 610 21.69 -7.46 -2.05
C VAL A 610 20.72 -7.26 -0.88
N VAL A 611 20.57 -8.33 -0.09
CA VAL A 611 20.19 -8.43 1.33
C VAL A 611 19.01 -7.58 1.79
N THR A 612 17.82 -8.18 1.77
CA THR A 612 16.73 -7.82 2.68
C THR A 612 17.10 -8.23 4.11
N PRO A 613 17.20 -7.31 5.09
CA PRO A 613 17.08 -7.71 6.48
C PRO A 613 15.66 -8.21 6.72
N THR A 614 15.53 -9.31 7.44
CA THR A 614 14.27 -9.94 7.83
C THR A 614 13.30 -8.90 8.39
N ILE A 615 12.13 -8.78 7.77
CA ILE A 615 11.02 -7.94 8.24
C ILE A 615 10.03 -8.87 8.95
N PRO A 616 9.53 -8.53 10.15
CA PRO A 616 8.43 -9.26 10.78
C PRO A 616 7.18 -9.17 9.92
N ASN A 617 6.47 -10.29 9.76
CA ASN A 617 5.27 -10.39 8.93
C ASN A 617 4.28 -9.23 9.09
N PHE A 618 3.88 -8.73 7.92
CA PHE A 618 2.66 -7.97 7.68
C PHE A 618 1.45 -8.88 7.82
N CYS A 619 0.82 -8.88 8.99
CA CYS A 619 -0.64 -9.04 9.21
C CYS A 619 -0.88 -9.26 10.70
N LYS A 620 -1.07 -8.18 11.44
CA LYS A 620 -2.13 -8.15 12.44
C LYS A 620 -3.30 -7.40 11.81
N SER A 621 -3.98 -8.02 10.84
CA SER A 621 -5.38 -7.64 10.63
C SER A 621 -6.11 -8.09 11.88
N VAL A 622 -6.39 -7.14 12.76
CA VAL A 622 -7.31 -7.33 13.88
C VAL A 622 -8.60 -7.86 13.28
N GLY A 623 -9.01 -9.05 13.71
CA GLY A 623 -10.28 -9.62 13.31
C GLY A 623 -11.40 -8.64 13.64
N PHE A 624 -12.24 -8.36 12.66
CA PHE A 624 -13.64 -8.03 12.84
C PHE A 624 -14.44 -8.74 11.76
#